data_AF-A0A1A5YBK9-F1
#
_entry.id   AF-A0A1A5YBK9-F1
#
_cell.length_a   1.000
_cell.length_b   1.000
_cell.length_c   1.000
_cell.angle_alpha   90.00
_cell.angle_beta   90.00
_cell.angle_gamma   90.00
#
_symmetry.space_group_name_H-M   'P 1'
#
loop_
_entity.id
_entity.type
_entity.pdbx_description
1 polymer ?
#
loop_
_entity_poly.entity_id
_entity_poly.type
_entity_poly.pdbx_seq_one_letter_code
_entity_poly.pdbx_strand_id
1 'polypeptide(L)' 'MKILSTLGILILTVIIIWGEWRGSKSKKMRAITTGITLVSATLALTLLIYPNLPGPTQLIKLLFGKLDKMMK' A
#
# COMPACT_ATOMS: atom_id res chain seq x y z
N MET A 1 11.71 16.96 -0.59
CA MET A 1 11.41 15.70 -1.32
C MET A 1 10.35 14.88 -0.57
N LYS A 2 10.65 14.27 0.59
CA LYS A 2 9.69 13.42 1.33
C LYS A 2 8.37 14.12 1.69
N ILE A 3 8.40 15.36 2.20
CA ILE A 3 7.18 16.13 2.53
C ILE A 3 6.23 16.30 1.32
N LEU A 4 6.80 16.57 0.14
CA LEU A 4 6.00 16.77 -1.08
C LEU A 4 5.34 15.46 -1.52
N SER A 5 6.06 14.34 -1.42
CA SER A 5 5.53 13.00 -1.67
C SER A 5 4.45 12.62 -0.66
N THR A 6 4.64 12.93 0.63
CA THR A 6 3.62 12.68 1.68
C THR A 6 2.33 13.44 1.39
N LEU A 7 2.44 14.73 1.04
CA LEU A 7 1.28 15.55 0.65
C LEU A 7 0.60 14.98 -0.61
N GLY A 8 1.37 14.54 -1.61
CA GLY A 8 0.82 13.89 -2.80
C GLY A 8 0.02 12.62 -2.49
N ILE A 9 0.55 11.75 -1.62
CA ILE A 9 -0.13 10.52 -1.18
C ILE A 9 -1.44 10.85 -0.46
N LEU A 10 -1.44 11.86 0.42
CA LEU A 10 -2.64 12.30 1.13
C LEU A 10 -3.70 12.87 0.18
N ILE A 11 -3.31 13.73 -0.76
CA ILE A 11 -4.22 14.32 -1.74
C ILE A 11 -4.84 13.23 -2.62
N LEU A 12 -4.04 12.29 -3.14
CA LEU A 12 -4.54 11.17 -3.94
C LEU A 12 -5.50 10.29 -3.15
N THR A 13 -5.18 10.00 -1.89
CA THR A 13 -6.04 9.23 -0.99
C THR A 13 -7.41 9.89 -0.84
N VAL A 14 -7.44 11.21 -0.60
CA VAL A 14 -8.69 11.98 -0.48
C VAL A 14 -9.48 11.98 -1.79
N ILE A 15 -8.82 12.15 -2.93
CA ILE A 15 -9.46 12.12 -4.25
C ILE A 15 -10.10 10.77 -4.53
N ILE A 16 -9.41 9.66 -4.24
CA ILE A 16 -9.93 8.30 -4.46
C ILE A 16 -11.17 8.07 -3.60
N ILE A 17 -11.10 8.40 -2.29
CA ILE A 17 -12.23 8.25 -1.38
C ILE A 17 -13.41 9.11 -1.83
N TRP A 18 -13.17 10.34 -2.27
CA TRP A 18 -14.21 11.24 -2.76
C TRP A 18 -14.86 10.75 -4.06
N GLY A 19 -14.07 10.24 -5.00
CA GLY A 19 -14.55 9.64 -6.25
C GLY A 19 -15.42 8.41 -6.00
N GLU A 20 -14.96 7.50 -5.14
CA GLU A 20 -15.71 6.32 -4.69
C GLU A 20 -17.05 6.69 -4.02
N TRP A 21 -17.02 7.72 -3.17
CA TRP A 21 -18.23 8.21 -2.52
C TRP A 21 -19.24 8.75 -3.53
N ARG A 22 -18.79 9.41 -4.60
CA ARG A 22 -19.68 9.96 -5.63
C ARG A 22 -20.21 8.88 -6.58
N GLY A 23 -19.40 7.87 -6.89
CA GLY A 23 -19.73 6.82 -7.86
C GLY A 23 -20.51 5.63 -7.30
N SER A 24 -20.36 5.31 -6.01
CA SER A 24 -20.91 4.06 -5.46
C SER A 24 -22.23 4.26 -4.70
N LYS A 25 -23.28 3.53 -5.09
CA LYS A 25 -24.59 3.48 -4.39
C LYS A 25 -24.60 2.53 -3.19
N SER A 26 -23.60 1.64 -3.09
CA SER A 26 -23.53 0.58 -2.08
C SER A 26 -22.63 0.99 -0.91
N LYS A 27 -23.19 1.04 0.31
CA LYS A 27 -22.43 1.31 1.55
C LYS A 27 -21.32 0.27 1.79
N LYS A 28 -21.54 -1.00 1.41
CA LYS A 28 -20.54 -2.07 1.52
C LYS A 28 -19.35 -1.83 0.60
N MET A 29 -19.60 -1.43 -0.64
CA MET A 29 -18.54 -1.19 -1.61
C MET A 29 -17.67 -0.02 -1.16
N ARG A 30 -18.28 1.09 -0.71
CA ARG A 30 -17.53 2.24 -0.17
C ARG A 30 -16.64 1.85 1.01
N ALA A 31 -17.12 1.00 1.92
CA ALA A 31 -16.35 0.56 3.08
C ALA A 31 -15.12 -0.28 2.65
N ILE A 32 -15.29 -1.20 1.70
CA ILE A 32 -14.20 -2.04 1.19
C ILE A 32 -13.15 -1.18 0.49
N THR A 33 -13.54 -0.32 -0.44
CA THR A 33 -12.59 0.49 -1.20
C THR A 33 -11.89 1.52 -0.33
N THR A 34 -12.60 2.14 0.61
CA THR A 34 -11.99 3.03 1.59
C THR A 34 -10.95 2.28 2.43
N GLY A 35 -11.28 1.06 2.88
CA GLY A 35 -10.34 0.20 3.61
C GLY A 35 -9.09 -0.13 2.81
N ILE A 36 -9.25 -0.59 1.56
CA ILE A 36 -8.13 -0.91 0.66
C ILE A 36 -7.27 0.33 0.39
N THR A 37 -7.90 1.48 0.17
CA THR A 37 -7.20 2.75 -0.09
C THR A 37 -6.39 3.17 1.14
N LEU A 38 -6.95 3.04 2.35
CA LEU A 38 -6.24 3.33 3.60
C LEU A 38 -5.04 2.40 3.82
N VAL A 39 -5.20 1.10 3.57
CA VAL A 39 -4.10 0.13 3.66
C VAL A 39 -3.01 0.49 2.65
N SER A 40 -3.39 0.84 1.43
CA SER A 40 -2.45 1.23 0.36
C SER A 40 -1.69 2.52 0.71
N ALA A 41 -2.38 3.54 1.25
CA ALA A 41 -1.78 4.78 1.69
C ALA A 41 -0.79 4.55 2.85
N THR A 42 -1.16 3.69 3.80
CA THR A 42 -0.28 3.32 4.93
C THR A 42 0.99 2.62 4.44
N LEU A 43 0.85 1.71 3.47
CA LEU A 43 1.98 1.05 2.81
C LEU A 43 2.90 2.04 2.10
N ALA A 44 2.32 2.96 1.32
CA ALA A 44 3.08 3.99 0.61
C ALA A 44 3.85 4.91 1.58
N LEU A 45 3.22 5.33 2.68
CA LEU A 45 3.88 6.12 3.73
C LEU A 45 5.00 5.35 4.42
N THR A 46 4.77 4.07 4.71
CA THR A 46 5.77 3.19 5.34
C THR A 46 7.02 3.07 4.46
N LEU A 47 6.86 2.86 3.15
CA LEU A 47 7.97 2.81 2.19
C LEU A 47 8.68 4.16 2.05
N LEU A 48 7.96 5.28 2.16
CA LEU A 48 8.55 6.61 2.09
C LEU A 48 9.44 6.91 3.32
N ILE A 49 9.02 6.46 4.50
CA ILE A 49 9.77 6.62 5.75
C ILE A 49 10.96 5.66 5.79
N TYR A 50 10.71 4.39 5.45
CA TYR A 50 11.68 3.29 5.47
C TYR A 50 11.97 2.74 4.06
N PRO A 51 12.76 3.46 3.24
CA PRO A 51 13.03 3.08 1.86
C PRO A 51 13.83 1.78 1.71
N ASN A 52 14.50 1.34 2.78
CA ASN A 52 15.32 0.12 2.79
C ASN A 52 14.55 -1.13 3.28
N LEU A 53 13.22 -1.04 3.41
CA LEU A 53 12.41 -2.23 3.71
C LEU A 53 12.61 -3.28 2.61
N PRO A 54 12.83 -4.56 2.97
CA PRO A 54 13.00 -5.61 1.98
C PRO A 54 11.72 -5.70 1.15
N GLY A 55 11.87 -5.57 -0.17
CA GLY A 55 10.76 -5.71 -1.09
C GLY A 55 10.10 -7.09 -0.97
N PRO A 56 8.89 -7.28 -1.53
CA PRO A 56 8.17 -8.56 -1.48
C PRO A 56 9.03 -9.73 -2.01
N THR A 57 9.82 -9.48 -3.05
CA THR A 57 10.78 -10.45 -3.58
C THR A 57 11.89 -10.81 -2.57
N GLN A 58 12.40 -9.84 -1.81
CA GLN A 58 13.39 -10.07 -0.76
C GLN A 58 12.77 -10.78 0.45
N LEU A 59 11.51 -10.50 0.80
CA LEU A 59 10.78 -11.22 1.84
C LEU A 59 10.55 -12.68 1.47
N ILE A 60 10.13 -12.97 0.22
CA ILE A 60 10.00 -14.33 -0.28
C ILE A 60 11.36 -15.04 -0.22
N LYS A 61 12.43 -14.37 -0.65
CA LYS A 61 13.79 -14.92 -0.59
C LYS A 61 14.30 -15.11 0.84
N LEU A 62 13.87 -14.30 1.80
CA LEU A 62 14.18 -14.48 3.23
C LEU A 62 13.47 -15.71 3.82
N LEU A 63 12.18 -15.87 3.51
CA LEU A 63 11.34 -16.95 4.02
C LEU A 63 11.67 -18.30 3.37
N PHE A 64 11.88 -18.30 2.05
CA PHE A 64 12.02 -19.51 1.24
C PHE A 64 13.42 -19.73 0.69
N GLY A 65 14.35 -18.76 0.81
CA GLY A 65 15.71 -18.92 0.29
C GLY A 65 16.52 -20.01 0.99
N LYS A 66 16.18 -20.37 2.23
CA LYS A 66 16.75 -21.55 2.89
C LYS A 66 16.23 -22.87 2.31
N LEU A 67 14.97 -22.91 1.86
CA LEU A 67 14.37 -24.10 1.23
C LEU A 67 14.92 -24.30 -0.18
N ASP A 68 15.08 -23.23 -0.95
CA ASP A 68 15.72 -23.24 -2.28
C ASP A 68 17.16 -23.80 -2.21
N LYS A 69 17.90 -23.43 -1.16
CA LYS A 69 19.26 -23.90 -0.91
C LYS A 69 19.35 -25.35 -0.43
N MET A 70 18.24 -25.95 0.01
CA MET A 70 18.17 -27.31 0.54
C MET A 70 17.68 -28.32 -0.53
N MET A 71 17.05 -27.83 -1.61
CA MET A 71 16.62 -28.62 -2.76
C MET A 71 17.68 -28.69 -3.89
N LYS A 72 18.83 -28.04 -3.72
CA LYS A 72 19.94 -28.01 -4.66
C LYS A 72 21.17 -28.69 -4.06
#